data_AF-A0A353LP92-F1
#
_entry.id   AF-A0A353LP92-F1
#
_cell.length_a   1.000
_cell.length_b   1.000
_cell.length_c   1.000
_cell.angle_alpha   90.00
_cell.angle_beta   90.00
_cell.angle_gamma   90.00
#
_symmetry.space_group_name_H-M   'P 1'
#
loop_
_entity.id
_entity.type
_entity.pdbx_description
1 polymer ?
#
loop_
_entity_poly.entity_id
_entity_poly.type
_entity_poly.pdbx_seq_one_letter_code
_entity_poly.pdbx_strand_id
1 'polypeptide(L)' 'MAEDTTHKDDIELLRGVRRGLAGRPKTLEPKWFYDETGSALFEEITQLSEYYPTRTELAILSQAAD' A
#
# COMPACT_ATOMS: atom_id res chain seq x y z
N MET A 1 20.70 -19.14 -16.10
CA MET A 1 21.37 -17.85 -15.91
C MET A 1 20.31 -16.77 -15.85
N ALA A 2 19.75 -16.55 -14.67
CA ALA A 2 18.94 -15.37 -14.35
C ALA A 2 19.55 -14.87 -13.03
N GLU A 3 20.72 -14.25 -13.15
CA GLU A 3 21.46 -13.72 -12.01
C GLU A 3 20.82 -12.40 -11.57
N ASP A 4 20.45 -12.39 -10.29
CA ASP A 4 20.52 -11.23 -9.41
C ASP A 4 19.68 -9.99 -9.77
N THR A 5 18.37 -10.11 -9.57
CA THR A 5 17.49 -8.95 -9.37
C THR A 5 16.98 -8.90 -7.94
N THR A 6 17.82 -9.26 -6.97
CA THR A 6 17.55 -9.03 -5.54
C THR A 6 17.38 -7.51 -5.36
N HIS A 7 16.13 -7.09 -5.29
CA HIS A 7 15.68 -5.75 -5.67
C HIS A 7 15.97 -4.79 -4.52
N LYS A 8 16.27 -3.53 -4.83
CA LYS A 8 16.44 -2.44 -3.84
C LYS A 8 15.33 -2.44 -2.76
N ASP A 9 14.12 -2.85 -3.15
CA ASP A 9 12.95 -2.91 -2.30
C ASP A 9 13.04 -4.00 -1.22
N ASP A 10 13.66 -5.16 -1.51
CA ASP A 10 13.89 -6.23 -0.52
C ASP A 10 14.79 -5.75 0.60
N ILE A 11 15.86 -5.04 0.24
CA ILE A 11 16.80 -4.46 1.20
C ILE A 11 16.09 -3.42 2.07
N GLU A 12 15.20 -2.63 1.48
CA GLU A 12 14.43 -1.62 2.21
C GLU A 12 13.42 -2.26 3.16
N LEU A 13 12.69 -3.29 2.71
CA LEU A 13 11.76 -4.08 3.52
C LEU A 13 12.47 -4.66 4.74
N LEU A 14 13.58 -5.38 4.54
CA LEU A 14 14.33 -6.02 5.62
C LEU A 14 14.83 -5.01 6.66
N ARG A 15 15.35 -3.85 6.21
CA ARG A 15 15.79 -2.78 7.13
C ARG A 15 14.61 -2.18 7.89
N GLY A 16 13.51 -1.89 7.20
CA GLY A 16 12.30 -1.32 7.78
C GLY A 16 11.70 -2.23 8.85
N VAL A 17 11.50 -3.51 8.52
CA VAL A 17 10.98 -4.55 9.41
C VAL A 17 11.87 -4.71 10.63
N ARG A 18 13.19 -4.88 10.44
CA ARG A 18 14.12 -5.06 11.56
C ARG A 18 14.09 -3.88 12.52
N ARG A 19 14.07 -2.65 12.00
CA ARG A 19 14.01 -1.41 12.80
C ARG A 19 12.67 -1.28 13.53
N GLY A 20 11.56 -1.48 12.81
CA GLY A 20 10.21 -1.29 13.33
C GLY A 20 9.82 -2.31 14.39
N LEU A 21 10.19 -3.58 14.21
CA LEU A 21 9.89 -4.65 15.17
C LEU A 21 10.79 -4.64 16.41
N ALA A 22 11.99 -4.04 16.32
CA ALA A 22 12.86 -3.79 17.47
C ALA A 22 12.40 -2.59 18.34
N GLY A 23 11.54 -1.73 17.80
CA GLY A 23 11.02 -0.54 18.48
C GLY A 23 9.97 -0.82 19.55
N ARG A 24 9.73 0.19 20.40
CA ARG A 24 8.60 0.25 21.35
C ARG A 24 7.96 1.64 21.29
N PRO A 25 6.75 1.78 20.70
CA PRO A 25 5.91 0.72 20.13
C PRO A 25 6.48 0.10 18.84
N LYS A 26 6.01 -1.09 18.48
CA LYS A 26 6.35 -1.75 17.21
C LYS A 26 5.61 -1.07 16.05
N THR A 27 6.28 -0.91 14.92
CA THR A 27 5.71 -0.26 13.73
C THR A 27 6.14 -0.97 12.44
N LEU A 28 5.36 -0.76 11.37
CA LEU A 28 5.70 -1.15 9.99
C LEU A 28 5.27 -0.03 9.04
N GLU A 29 5.98 0.12 7.93
CA GLU A 29 5.63 1.10 6.90
C GLU A 29 4.41 0.62 6.09
N PRO A 30 3.38 1.47 5.90
CA PRO A 30 2.12 1.05 5.28
C PRO A 30 2.24 0.70 3.80
N LYS A 31 3.33 1.09 3.11
CA LYS A 31 3.56 0.70 1.72
C LYS A 31 3.62 -0.82 1.53
N TRP A 32 3.98 -1.55 2.58
CA TRP A 32 4.02 -3.01 2.57
C TRP A 32 2.64 -3.66 2.72
N PHE A 33 1.57 -2.88 2.84
CA PHE A 33 0.20 -3.40 2.70
C PHE A 33 -0.14 -3.74 1.25
N TYR A 34 0.57 -3.21 0.25
CA TYR A 34 0.15 -3.27 -1.15
C TYR A 34 0.97 -4.28 -1.97
N ASP A 35 1.04 -5.54 -1.49
CA ASP A 35 1.38 -6.66 -2.38
C ASP A 35 0.18 -7.01 -3.28
N GLU A 36 0.25 -8.10 -4.04
CA GLU A 36 -0.86 -8.53 -4.91
C GLU A 36 -2.18 -8.69 -4.12
N THR A 37 -2.10 -9.35 -2.96
CA THR A 37 -3.29 -9.63 -2.14
C THR A 37 -3.83 -8.37 -1.49
N GLY A 38 -2.95 -7.59 -0.88
CA GLY A 38 -3.36 -6.36 -0.21
C GLY A 38 -3.81 -5.26 -1.15
N SER A 39 -3.32 -5.26 -2.40
CA SER A 39 -3.86 -4.39 -3.45
C SER A 39 -5.30 -4.79 -3.82
N ALA A 40 -5.58 -6.08 -4.01
CA ALA A 40 -6.95 -6.55 -4.26
C ALA A 40 -7.89 -6.24 -3.09
N LEU A 41 -7.43 -6.40 -1.85
CA LEU A 41 -8.18 -6.00 -0.66
C LEU A 41 -8.45 -4.49 -0.63
N PHE A 42 -7.50 -3.66 -1.04
CA PHE A 42 -7.72 -2.23 -1.13
C PHE A 42 -8.77 -1.87 -2.20
N GLU A 43 -8.75 -2.55 -3.34
CA GLU A 43 -9.81 -2.40 -4.36
C GLU A 43 -11.18 -2.73 -3.78
N GLU A 44 -11.32 -3.82 -3.02
CA GLU A 44 -12.58 -4.15 -2.32
C GLU A 44 -12.96 -3.07 -1.30
N ILE A 45 -12.00 -2.56 -0.52
CA ILE A 45 -12.21 -1.46 0.43
C ILE A 45 -12.79 -0.24 -0.26
N THR A 46 -12.33 0.12 -1.46
CA THR A 46 -12.85 1.29 -2.20
C THR A 46 -14.34 1.21 -2.55
N GLN A 47 -14.92 0.00 -2.55
CA GLN A 47 -16.34 -0.25 -2.84
C GLN A 47 -17.23 -0.24 -1.59
N LEU A 48 -16.64 -0.27 -0.39
CA LEU A 48 -17.39 -0.27 0.86
C LEU A 48 -18.18 1.03 1.02
N SER A 49 -19.40 0.93 1.55
CA SER A 49 -20.28 2.08 1.74
C SER A 49 -19.68 3.12 2.69
N GLU A 50 -18.97 2.62 3.70
CA GLU A 50 -18.26 3.32 4.76
C GLU A 50 -17.00 4.02 4.25
N TYR A 51 -16.34 3.46 3.22
CA TYR A 51 -15.13 4.02 2.62
C TYR A 51 -15.50 4.96 1.47
N TYR A 52 -16.10 6.10 1.82
CA TYR A 52 -16.49 7.11 0.85
C TYR A 52 -15.37 7.78 0.01
N PRO A 53 -14.07 7.83 0.41
CA PRO A 53 -13.07 8.66 -0.27
C PRO A 53 -12.98 8.47 -1.78
N THR A 54 -12.81 7.22 -2.25
CA THR A 54 -12.66 6.92 -3.67
C THR A 54 -13.87 7.38 -4.48
N ARG A 55 -15.09 7.13 -3.98
CA ARG A 55 -16.34 7.55 -4.64
C ARG A 55 -16.45 9.06 -4.74
N THR A 56 -16.09 9.78 -3.66
CA THR A 56 -16.14 11.24 -3.63
C THR A 56 -15.11 11.85 -4.58
N GLU A 57 -13.87 11.35 -4.57
CA GLU A 57 -12.81 11.82 -5.47
C GLU A 57 -13.20 11.64 -6.94
N LEU A 58 -13.71 10.46 -7.31
CA LEU A 58 -14.19 10.19 -8.66
C LEU A 58 -15.32 11.14 -9.09
N ALA A 59 -16.30 11.40 -8.21
CA ALA A 59 -17.40 12.31 -8.52
C ALA A 59 -16.92 13.76 -8.76
N ILE A 60 -15.95 14.24 -7.99
CA ILE A 60 -15.35 15.58 -8.16
C ILE A 60 -14.57 15.63 -9.47
N LEU A 61 -13.75 14.62 -9.75
CA LEU A 61 -12.96 14.54 -10.99
C LEU A 61 -13.87 14.51 -12.23
N SER A 62 -14.97 13.75 -12.19
CA SER A 62 -15.95 13.74 -13.27
C SER A 62 -16.60 15.10 -13.50
N GLN A 63 -16.96 15.83 -12.43
CA GLN A 63 -17.57 17.16 -12.54
C GLN A 63 -16.60 18.23 -13.05
N ALA A 64 -15.31 18.11 -12.75
CA ALA A 64 -14.29 19.09 -13.12
C ALA A 64 -13.66 18.84 -14.51
N ALA A 65 -13.93 17.69 -15.12
CA ALA A 65 -13.42 17.32 -16.43
C ALA A 65 -14.29 17.84 -17.60
N ASP A 66 -15.49 18.34 -17.30
CA ASP A 66 -16.42 19.01 -18.22
C ASP A 66 -16.15 20.53 -18.29
#